data_AF-A0A8B7ZI22-F1
#
_entry.id   AF-A0A8B7ZI22-F1
#
_cell.length_a   1.000
_cell.length_b   1.000
_cell.length_c   1.000
_cell.angle_alpha   90.00
_cell.angle_beta   90.00
_cell.angle_gamma   90.00
#
_symmetry.space_group_name_H-M   'P 1'
#
loop_
_entity.id
_entity.type
_entity.pdbx_description
1 polymer ?
#
loop_
_entity_poly.entity_id
_entity_poly.type
_entity_poly.pdbx_seq_one_letter_code
_entity_poly.pdbx_strand_id
1 'polypeptide(L)'
;MFSQKIYMHTSVDNINVDSKGDLWLGCQYLLHKFDLLTGDRWTGTTQVLWVRFDAELNPEIREVLADDGTLLKGSSVASVYGQKMLVGTVGNQMMMCDLLAF
;
A
#
# COMPACT_ATOMS: atom_id res chain seq x y z
N MET A 1 6.73 -18.52 -20.40
CA MET A 1 6.76 -17.67 -19.20
C MET A 1 5.79 -16.53 -19.44
N PHE A 2 4.76 -16.38 -18.62
CA PHE A 2 3.83 -15.24 -18.70
C PHE A 2 4.47 -14.01 -18.02
N SER A 3 4.30 -12.83 -18.61
CA SER A 3 4.81 -11.57 -18.05
C SER A 3 3.93 -10.40 -18.51
N GLN A 4 3.49 -9.60 -17.56
CA GLN A 4 2.66 -8.41 -17.79
C GLN A 4 3.22 -7.25 -16.98
N LYS A 5 3.18 -6.04 -17.56
CA LYS A 5 3.53 -4.80 -16.88
C LYS A 5 2.26 -4.09 -16.45
N ILE A 6 2.21 -3.64 -15.20
CA ILE A 6 1.11 -2.87 -14.63
C ILE A 6 1.68 -1.54 -14.14
N TYR A 7 1.16 -0.44 -14.64
CA TYR A 7 1.60 0.90 -14.24
C TYR A 7 0.73 1.37 -13.07
N MET A 8 1.31 1.40 -11.87
CA MET A 8 0.58 1.71 -10.64
C MET A 8 0.45 3.21 -10.36
N HIS A 9 1.21 4.06 -11.08
CA HIS A 9 1.23 5.53 -10.91
C HIS A 9 1.53 6.02 -9.48
N THR A 10 2.15 5.14 -8.67
CA THR A 10 2.61 5.41 -7.31
C THR A 10 3.93 4.67 -7.09
N SER A 11 4.61 4.95 -5.98
CA SER A 11 5.80 4.21 -5.58
C SER A 11 5.40 3.03 -4.72
N VAL A 12 5.26 1.87 -5.37
CA VAL A 12 5.01 0.58 -4.70
C VAL A 12 6.25 0.16 -3.93
N ASP A 13 6.06 -0.23 -2.68
CA ASP A 13 7.10 -0.77 -1.81
C ASP A 13 6.91 -2.29 -1.66
N ASN A 14 6.34 -2.77 -0.55
CA ASN A 14 6.15 -4.20 -0.33
C ASN A 14 4.77 -4.71 -0.79
N ILE A 15 4.75 -5.97 -1.22
CA ILE A 15 3.57 -6.71 -1.70
C ILE A 15 3.22 -7.79 -0.67
N ASN A 16 1.99 -7.78 -0.18
CA ASN A 16 1.39 -8.91 0.52
C ASN A 16 0.39 -9.61 -0.40
N VAL A 17 0.31 -10.95 -0.31
CA VAL A 17 -0.67 -11.75 -1.03
C VAL A 17 -1.61 -12.36 0.00
N ASP A 18 -2.90 -12.12 -0.14
CA ASP A 18 -3.88 -12.68 0.80
C ASP A 18 -4.28 -14.12 0.44
N SER A 19 -5.16 -14.72 1.24
CA SER A 19 -5.61 -16.10 1.05
C SER A 19 -6.43 -16.33 -0.23
N LYS A 20 -6.92 -15.27 -0.89
CA LYS A 20 -7.63 -15.34 -2.17
C LYS A 20 -6.68 -15.15 -3.36
N GLY A 21 -5.43 -14.75 -3.11
CA GLY A 21 -4.46 -14.41 -4.14
C GLY A 21 -4.51 -12.94 -4.55
N ASP A 22 -5.30 -12.10 -3.87
CA ASP A 22 -5.31 -10.67 -4.13
C ASP A 22 -4.05 -10.03 -3.53
N LEU A 23 -3.55 -8.98 -4.18
CA LEU A 23 -2.38 -8.25 -3.74
C LEU A 23 -2.77 -7.06 -2.88
N TRP A 24 -2.01 -6.84 -1.82
CA TRP A 24 -2.11 -5.71 -0.92
C TRP A 24 -0.77 -4.98 -0.90
N LEU A 25 -0.77 -3.77 -1.45
CA LEU A 25 0.44 -3.01 -1.72
C LEU A 25 0.52 -1.85 -0.74
N GLY A 26 1.63 -1.73 -0.02
CA GLY A 26 1.98 -0.47 0.61
C GLY A 26 2.65 0.44 -0.41
N CYS A 27 2.19 1.68 -0.49
CA CYS A 27 2.61 2.63 -1.52
C CYS A 27 2.85 4.02 -0.91
N GLN A 28 3.57 4.85 -1.66
CA GLN A 28 3.78 6.25 -1.32
C GLN A 28 3.62 7.10 -2.59
N TYR A 29 2.72 8.08 -2.55
CA TYR A 29 2.63 9.10 -3.59
C TYR A 29 3.41 10.33 -3.14
N LEU A 30 4.28 10.90 -4.00
CA LEU A 30 5.18 12.03 -3.69
C LEU A 30 6.46 11.65 -2.91
N LEU A 31 7.25 10.69 -3.42
CA LEU A 31 8.57 10.33 -2.85
C LEU A 31 9.52 11.51 -2.62
N HIS A 32 9.39 12.61 -3.35
CA HIS A 32 10.21 13.81 -3.12
C HIS A 32 9.95 14.48 -1.76
N LYS A 33 8.83 14.15 -1.08
CA LYS A 33 8.56 14.56 0.30
C LYS A 33 9.36 13.72 1.29
N PHE A 34 9.93 12.59 0.89
CA PHE A 34 10.82 11.78 1.71
C PHE A 34 12.17 12.49 1.79
N ASP A 35 12.36 13.31 2.82
CA ASP A 35 13.63 13.97 3.07
C ASP A 35 14.63 12.96 3.66
N LEU A 36 15.33 12.26 2.76
CA LEU A 36 16.38 11.31 3.12
C LEU A 36 17.63 11.99 3.68
N LEU A 37 17.74 13.32 3.60
CA LEU A 37 18.97 14.08 3.86
C LEU A 37 19.02 14.68 5.26
N THR A 38 17.89 15.10 5.84
CA THR A 38 17.88 15.83 7.13
C THR A 38 17.65 14.94 8.36
N GLY A 39 17.28 13.67 8.16
CA GLY A 39 17.07 12.73 9.27
C GLY A 39 15.79 12.98 10.08
N ASP A 40 14.97 13.98 9.70
CA ASP A 40 13.61 14.14 10.23
C ASP A 40 12.67 13.21 9.45
N ARG A 41 12.78 11.92 9.81
CA ARG A 41 12.58 10.71 8.99
C ARG A 41 11.17 10.42 8.44
N TRP A 42 10.16 11.23 8.69
CA TRP A 42 8.76 10.75 8.62
C TRP A 42 7.81 11.65 7.83
N THR A 43 8.28 12.32 6.79
CA THR A 43 7.41 13.03 5.84
C THR A 43 7.09 12.12 4.66
N GLY A 44 6.18 11.17 4.85
CA GLY A 44 5.72 10.26 3.80
C GLY A 44 4.21 10.22 3.76
N THR A 45 3.63 10.20 2.57
CA THR A 45 2.21 9.88 2.41
C THR A 45 2.00 8.40 2.70
N THR A 46 0.76 8.04 2.99
CA THR A 46 0.34 6.65 3.11
C THR A 46 -0.64 6.35 2.00
N GLN A 47 -0.43 5.23 1.32
CA GLN A 47 -1.36 4.70 0.35
C GLN A 47 -1.36 3.19 0.42
N VAL A 48 -2.55 2.60 0.35
CA VAL A 48 -2.71 1.16 0.17
C VAL A 48 -3.52 0.92 -1.09
N LEU A 49 -2.99 0.07 -1.96
CA LEU A 49 -3.68 -0.39 -3.15
C LEU A 49 -3.99 -1.87 -3.01
N TRP A 50 -5.22 -2.24 -3.31
CA TRP A 50 -5.66 -3.62 -3.47
C TRP A 50 -5.71 -3.94 -4.96
N VAL A 51 -5.14 -5.09 -5.35
CA VAL A 51 -5.14 -5.55 -6.74
C VAL A 51 -5.70 -6.95 -6.81
N ARG A 52 -6.73 -7.13 -7.62
CA ARG A 52 -7.31 -8.43 -7.94
C ARG A 52 -7.17 -8.73 -9.41
N PHE A 53 -6.98 -10.00 -9.74
CA PHE A 53 -6.91 -10.46 -11.13
C PHE A 53 -8.16 -11.26 -11.50
N ASP A 54 -8.67 -11.04 -12.70
CA ASP A 54 -9.69 -11.93 -13.30
C ASP A 54 -9.05 -13.21 -13.87
N ALA A 55 -9.85 -14.06 -14.52
CA ALA A 55 -9.38 -15.32 -15.09
C ALA A 55 -8.36 -15.11 -16.23
N GLU A 56 -8.40 -13.96 -16.90
CA GLU A 56 -7.52 -13.53 -17.97
C GLU A 56 -6.31 -12.72 -17.47
N LEU A 57 -6.15 -12.59 -16.14
CA LEU A 57 -5.10 -11.81 -15.47
C LEU A 57 -5.17 -10.29 -15.73
N ASN A 58 -6.34 -9.75 -16.05
CA ASN A 58 -6.54 -8.31 -16.05
C ASN A 58 -6.63 -7.80 -14.60
N PRO A 59 -5.87 -6.75 -14.24
CA PRO A 59 -5.90 -6.20 -12.89
C PRO A 59 -7.09 -5.26 -12.68
N GLU A 60 -7.85 -5.50 -11.62
CA GLU A 60 -8.68 -4.51 -10.96
C GLU A 60 -7.86 -3.89 -9.83
N ILE A 61 -7.70 -2.56 -9.83
CA ILE A 61 -6.91 -1.83 -8.83
C ILE A 61 -7.86 -0.89 -8.08
N ARG A 62 -7.85 -0.96 -6.75
CA ARG A 62 -8.59 -0.03 -5.88
C ARG A 62 -7.67 0.61 -4.86
N GLU A 63 -7.81 1.93 -4.69
CA GLU A 63 -7.20 2.65 -3.57
C GLU A 63 -8.09 2.49 -2.34
N VAL A 64 -7.60 1.74 -1.35
CA VAL A 64 -8.37 1.41 -0.14
C VAL A 64 -8.02 2.33 1.03
N LEU A 65 -6.87 3.00 0.95
CA LEU A 65 -6.43 4.02 1.90
C LEU A 65 -5.53 5.02 1.16
N ALA A 66 -5.77 6.31 1.40
CA ALA A 66 -4.86 7.38 1.05
C ALA A 66 -4.85 8.42 2.19
N ASP A 67 -3.66 8.81 2.63
CA ASP A 67 -3.45 9.77 3.69
C ASP A 67 -2.21 10.61 3.38
N ASP A 68 -2.29 11.91 3.67
CA ASP A 68 -1.24 12.88 3.37
C ASP A 68 -0.04 12.82 4.35
N GLY A 69 -0.05 11.87 5.28
CA GLY A 69 0.94 11.70 6.33
C GLY A 69 0.47 12.27 7.68
N THR A 70 -0.78 12.72 7.80
CA THR A 70 -1.34 13.17 9.09
C THR A 70 -1.77 12.00 9.98
N LEU A 71 -2.27 10.91 9.40
CA LEU A 71 -2.69 9.72 10.14
C LEU A 71 -1.55 8.69 10.27
N LEU A 72 -0.85 8.40 9.18
CA LEU A 72 0.27 7.45 9.16
C LEU A 72 1.29 7.89 8.12
N LYS A 73 2.57 7.82 8.46
CA LYS A 73 3.64 8.36 7.61
C LYS A 73 4.41 7.25 6.91
N GLY A 74 4.41 7.26 5.58
CA GLY A 74 5.29 6.41 4.77
C GLY A 74 4.94 4.92 4.86
N SER A 75 3.70 4.56 4.48
CA SER A 75 3.31 3.16 4.38
C SER A 75 4.23 2.37 3.45
N SER A 76 4.55 1.15 3.86
CA SER A 76 5.44 0.23 3.16
C SER A 76 4.74 -1.08 2.81
N VAL A 77 3.80 -1.53 3.67
CA VAL A 77 3.04 -2.77 3.45
C VAL A 77 1.63 -2.63 4.00
N ALA A 78 0.68 -3.36 3.43
CA ALA A 78 -0.61 -3.64 4.05
C ALA A 78 -0.86 -5.15 4.04
N SER A 79 -1.50 -5.66 5.09
CA SER A 79 -1.93 -7.06 5.16
C SER A 79 -3.30 -7.16 5.80
N VAL A 80 -4.09 -8.14 5.38
CA VAL A 80 -5.48 -8.30 5.81
C VAL A 80 -5.71 -9.64 6.49
N TYR A 81 -6.53 -9.60 7.54
CA TYR A 81 -7.01 -10.78 8.23
C TYR A 81 -8.43 -10.56 8.74
N GLY A 82 -9.38 -11.33 8.21
CA GLY A 82 -10.80 -11.12 8.48
C GLY A 82 -11.26 -9.74 8.00
N GLN A 83 -11.83 -8.94 8.89
CA GLN A 83 -12.30 -7.58 8.61
C GLN A 83 -11.29 -6.51 9.08
N LYS A 84 -10.04 -6.90 9.31
CA LYS A 84 -8.97 -5.99 9.75
C LYS A 84 -7.91 -5.86 8.67
N MET A 85 -7.40 -4.65 8.51
CA MET A 85 -6.21 -4.36 7.74
C MET A 85 -5.14 -3.79 8.65
N LEU A 86 -3.92 -4.28 8.53
CA LEU A 86 -2.75 -3.75 9.21
C LEU A 86 -1.83 -3.08 8.19
N VAL A 87 -1.56 -1.79 8.39
CA VAL A 87 -0.67 -0.99 7.54
C VAL A 87 0.63 -0.74 8.30
N GLY A 88 1.73 -1.25 7.76
CA GLY A 88 3.08 -1.05 8.28
C GLY A 88 3.79 0.06 7.52
N THR A 89 4.66 0.79 8.20
CA THR A 89 5.50 1.85 7.60
C THR A 89 6.95 1.40 7.48
N VAL A 90 7.75 2.12 6.69
CA VAL A 90 9.23 1.97 6.71
C VAL A 90 9.79 2.31 8.11
N GLY A 91 9.02 3.06 8.90
CA GLY A 91 9.36 3.43 10.26
C GLY A 91 8.95 2.45 11.32
N ASN A 92 8.74 2.98 12.52
CA ASN A 92 8.40 2.23 13.71
C ASN A 92 6.91 2.34 14.09
N GLN A 93 6.09 2.89 13.20
CA GLN A 93 4.64 3.06 13.41
C GLN A 93 3.84 2.11 12.52
N MET A 94 2.67 1.73 13.00
CA MET A 94 1.70 0.90 12.29
C MET A 94 0.28 1.36 12.61
N MET A 95 -0.65 1.08 11.71
CA MET A 95 -2.07 1.37 11.89
C MET A 95 -2.90 0.11 11.66
N MET A 96 -3.90 -0.11 12.52
CA MET A 96 -4.89 -1.16 12.32
C MET A 96 -6.23 -0.51 11.98
N CYS A 97 -6.82 -0.91 10.86
CA CYS A 97 -8.07 -0.39 10.33
C CYS A 97 -9.16 -1.47 10.33
N ASP A 98 -10.41 -1.03 10.46
CA ASP A 98 -11.59 -1.82 10.13
C ASP A 98 -11.89 -1.72 8.63
N LEU A 99 -12.06 -2.85 7.96
CA LEU A 99 -12.48 -2.92 6.56
C LEU A 99 -13.99 -3.05 6.49
N LEU A 100 -14.67 -1.96 6.12
CA LEU A 100 -16.14 -1.89 6.11
C LEU A 100 -16.75 -2.37 4.79
N ALA A 101 -16.12 -2.04 3.67
CA ALA A 101 -16.31 -2.56 2.31
C ALA A 101 -15.43 -1.70 1.40
N PHE A 102 -14.79 -2.27 0.38
CA PHE A 102 -13.96 -1.54 -0.58
C PHE A 102 -13.99 -2.22 -1.93
#